data_AF-A0A920ECV4-F1
#
_entry.id   AF-A0A920ECV4-F1
#
_cell.length_a   1.000
_cell.length_b   1.000
_cell.length_c   1.000
_cell.angle_alpha   90.00
_cell.angle_beta   90.00
_cell.angle_gamma   90.00
#
_symmetry.space_group_name_H-M   'P 1'
#
loop_
_entity.id
_entity.type
_entity.pdbx_description
1 polymer ?
#
loop_
_entity_poly.entity_id
_entity_poly.type
_entity_poly.pdbx_seq_one_letter_code
_entity_poly.pdbx_strand_id
1 'polypeptide(L)'
;MDTGTRSELLAANLTVQEIQDYLDVDSLAYLTLDNLLEATGTNNAGFCSACLTGDYPVDVPVNLSKKILEESMHRPEKPAETQQEELSGGIQQSFSEIHE
;
A
#
# COMPACT_ATOMS: atom_id res chain seq x y z
N MET A 1 11.36 5.98 -4.73
CA MET A 1 10.18 6.59 -4.09
C MET A 1 9.31 5.46 -3.57
N ASP A 2 8.76 5.58 -2.37
CA ASP A 2 7.71 4.67 -1.89
C ASP A 2 6.35 5.27 -2.26
N THR A 3 5.63 4.62 -3.17
CA THR A 3 4.33 5.05 -3.69
C THR A 3 3.35 3.89 -3.61
N GLY A 4 2.05 4.16 -3.53
CA GLY A 4 1.02 3.11 -3.58
C GLY A 4 1.17 2.17 -4.78
N THR A 5 0.59 0.98 -4.66
CA THR A 5 0.41 0.06 -5.78
C THR A 5 -0.43 0.72 -6.87
N ARG A 6 -0.32 0.25 -8.12
CA ARG A 6 -1.05 0.86 -9.25
C ARG A 6 -2.57 0.93 -9.01
N SER A 7 -3.15 -0.06 -8.34
CA SER A 7 -4.57 -0.07 -7.96
C SER A 7 -4.96 0.99 -6.94
N GLU A 8 -4.02 1.49 -6.14
CA GLU A 8 -4.25 2.54 -5.14
C GLU A 8 -4.08 3.96 -5.72
N LEU A 9 -3.55 4.10 -6.95
CA LEU A 9 -3.32 5.40 -7.58
C LEU A 9 -4.56 5.86 -8.36
N LEU A 10 -5.18 6.98 -7.96
CA LEU A 10 -6.38 7.52 -8.63
C LEU A 10 -6.14 7.75 -10.13
N ALA A 11 -5.07 8.46 -10.49
CA ALA A 11 -4.73 8.78 -11.88
C ALA A 11 -4.36 7.56 -12.75
N ALA A 12 -4.14 6.38 -12.15
CA ALA A 12 -3.91 5.15 -12.90
C ALA A 12 -5.21 4.43 -13.28
N ASN A 13 -6.33 4.75 -12.61
CA ASN A 13 -7.59 4.02 -12.71
C ASN A 13 -8.79 4.91 -13.09
N LEU A 14 -8.70 6.22 -12.88
CA LEU A 14 -9.76 7.19 -13.11
C LEU A 14 -9.32 8.26 -14.12
N THR A 15 -10.29 8.77 -14.87
CA THR A 15 -10.16 9.94 -15.72
C THR A 15 -10.07 11.22 -14.89
N VAL A 16 -9.64 12.33 -15.51
CA VAL A 16 -9.55 13.63 -14.81
C VAL A 16 -10.89 14.08 -14.24
N GLN A 17 -11.98 13.87 -14.99
CA GLN A 17 -13.34 14.20 -14.57
C GLN A 17 -13.78 13.36 -13.36
N GLU A 18 -13.55 12.05 -13.39
CA GLU A 18 -13.87 11.18 -12.26
C GLU A 18 -13.07 11.54 -11.00
N ILE A 19 -11.81 11.98 -11.14
CA ILE A 19 -11.00 12.44 -10.01
C ILE A 19 -11.54 13.79 -9.50
N GLN A 20 -11.95 14.69 -10.39
CA GLN A 20 -12.57 15.95 -10.00
C GLN A 20 -13.85 15.71 -9.18
N ASP A 21 -14.71 14.81 -9.64
CA ASP A 21 -15.94 14.43 -8.94
C ASP A 21 -15.63 13.73 -7.61
N TYR A 22 -14.63 12.83 -7.59
CA TYR A 22 -14.20 12.13 -6.37
C TYR A 22 -13.68 13.08 -5.29
N LEU A 23 -12.99 14.15 -5.68
CA LEU A 23 -12.44 15.15 -4.76
C LEU A 23 -13.43 16.26 -4.38
N ASP A 24 -14.59 16.34 -5.06
CA ASP A 24 -15.61 17.38 -4.88
C ASP A 24 -15.03 18.80 -5.07
N VAL A 25 -14.37 19.04 -6.21
CA VAL A 25 -13.75 20.33 -6.55
C VAL A 25 -14.32 20.93 -7.84
N ASP A 26 -14.34 22.27 -7.92
CA ASP A 26 -14.87 22.99 -9.08
C ASP A 26 -14.04 22.77 -10.36
N SER A 27 -12.73 22.52 -10.20
CA SER A 27 -11.81 22.29 -11.31
C SER A 27 -10.59 21.47 -10.90
N LEU A 28 -10.10 20.66 -11.83
CA LEU A 28 -8.85 19.91 -11.71
C LEU A 28 -8.06 19.98 -13.03
N ALA A 29 -6.76 20.20 -12.94
CA ALA A 29 -5.85 20.14 -14.08
C ALA A 29 -4.51 19.53 -13.66
N TYR A 30 -3.90 18.77 -14.57
CA TYR A 30 -2.55 18.25 -14.42
C TYR A 30 -1.55 19.09 -15.21
N LEU A 31 -0.32 19.19 -14.70
CA LEU A 31 0.80 19.69 -15.49
C LEU A 31 1.15 18.67 -16.57
N THR A 32 1.40 19.12 -17.81
CA THR A 32 1.86 18.23 -18.88
C THR A 32 3.30 17.79 -18.61
N LEU A 33 3.66 16.60 -19.09
CA LEU A 33 5.02 16.08 -18.94
C LEU A 33 6.05 17.03 -19.57
N ASP A 34 5.76 17.57 -20.76
CA ASP A 34 6.65 18.49 -21.46
C ASP A 34 6.91 19.77 -20.66
N ASN A 35 5.86 20.38 -20.10
CA ASN A 35 6.00 21.59 -19.29
C ASN A 35 6.74 21.30 -17.98
N LEU A 36 6.54 20.12 -17.39
CA LEU A 36 7.28 19.69 -16.20
C LEU A 36 8.79 19.57 -16.51
N LEU A 37 9.14 18.98 -17.65
CA LEU A 37 10.54 18.83 -18.07
C LEU A 37 11.17 20.18 -18.39
N GLU A 38 10.46 21.06 -19.12
CA GLU A 38 10.94 22.40 -19.44
C GLU A 38 11.21 23.24 -18.18
N ALA A 39 10.34 23.14 -17.17
CA ALA A 39 10.47 23.87 -15.91
C ALA A 39 11.74 23.51 -15.12
N THR A 40 12.39 22.37 -15.41
CA THR A 40 13.66 22.00 -14.78
C THR A 40 14.85 22.84 -15.29
N GLY A 41 14.68 23.55 -16.41
CA GLY A 41 15.76 24.32 -17.04
C GLY A 41 16.89 23.47 -17.64
N THR A 42 16.72 22.14 -17.68
CA THR A 42 17.75 21.19 -18.11
C THR A 42 17.22 20.24 -19.18
N ASN A 43 16.72 20.82 -20.26
CA ASN A 43 16.24 20.08 -21.43
C ASN A 43 17.32 19.06 -21.88
N ASN A 44 16.91 17.81 -22.11
CA ASN A 44 17.77 16.69 -22.52
C ASN A 44 18.81 16.18 -21.50
N ALA A 45 18.71 16.54 -20.21
CA ALA A 45 19.60 16.00 -19.18
C ALA A 45 19.36 14.50 -18.86
N GLY A 46 18.26 13.91 -19.36
CA GLY A 46 17.89 12.53 -19.13
C GLY A 46 17.17 12.36 -17.79
N PHE A 47 15.84 12.51 -17.81
CA PHE A 47 15.00 12.32 -16.64
C PHE A 47 14.26 10.99 -16.70
N CYS A 48 14.18 10.30 -15.56
CA CYS A 48 13.26 9.18 -15.43
C CYS A 48 11.83 9.72 -15.29
N SER A 49 10.96 9.36 -16.24
CA SER A 49 9.54 9.73 -16.25
C SER A 49 8.61 8.55 -15.92
N ALA A 50 9.15 7.44 -15.42
CA ALA A 50 8.43 6.19 -15.25
C ALA A 50 7.23 6.28 -14.30
N CYS A 51 7.29 7.14 -13.27
CA CYS A 51 6.15 7.35 -12.37
C CYS A 51 4.93 7.99 -13.05
N LEU A 52 5.13 8.68 -14.18
CA LEU A 52 4.09 9.40 -14.91
C LEU A 52 3.67 8.65 -16.19
N THR A 53 4.61 7.96 -16.82
CA THR A 53 4.44 7.31 -18.14
C THR A 53 4.36 5.78 -18.06
N GLY A 54 4.92 5.19 -17.00
CA GLY A 54 5.19 3.76 -16.91
C GLY A 54 6.39 3.27 -17.72
N ASP A 55 7.07 4.15 -18.46
CA ASP A 55 8.25 3.80 -19.25
C ASP A 55 9.52 3.91 -18.40
N TYR A 56 10.10 2.76 -18.06
CA TYR A 56 11.30 2.67 -17.25
C TYR A 56 12.53 2.60 -18.15
N PRO A 57 13.61 3.37 -17.87
CA PRO A 57 14.85 3.32 -18.66
C PRO A 57 15.64 2.01 -18.46
N VAL A 58 15.12 1.09 -17.64
CA VAL A 58 15.69 -0.23 -17.34
C VAL A 58 14.56 -1.25 -17.29
N ASP A 59 14.89 -2.51 -17.57
CA ASP A 59 13.91 -3.60 -17.52
C ASP A 59 13.37 -3.80 -16.10
N VAL A 60 12.03 -3.88 -15.98
CA VAL A 60 11.35 -4.20 -14.74
C VAL A 60 11.11 -5.72 -14.70
N PRO A 61 11.67 -6.45 -13.72
CA PRO A 61 11.49 -7.89 -13.67
C PRO A 61 10.05 -8.26 -13.31
N VAL A 62 9.41 -9.11 -14.12
CA VAL A 62 7.97 -9.44 -14.04
C VAL A 62 7.53 -10.21 -12.78
N ASN A 63 8.49 -10.75 -12.02
CA ASN A 63 8.23 -11.59 -10.85
C ASN A 63 8.50 -10.88 -9.51
N LEU A 64 8.67 -9.56 -9.51
CA LEU A 64 8.91 -8.79 -8.28
C LEU A 64 7.66 -8.01 -7.90
N SER A 65 7.29 -8.10 -6.63
CA SER A 65 6.24 -7.28 -6.02
C SER A 65 6.87 -6.02 -5.41
N LYS A 66 6.04 -4.98 -5.19
CA LYS A 66 6.45 -3.74 -4.51
C LYS A 66 7.17 -4.02 -3.17
N LYS A 67 6.72 -5.04 -2.43
CA LYS A 67 7.13 -5.33 -1.04
C LYS A 67 8.41 -6.15 -0.91
N ILE A 68 9.08 -6.48 -2.02
CA ILE A 68 10.19 -7.45 -2.00
C ILE A 68 11.34 -7.07 -1.05
N LEU A 69 11.61 -5.77 -0.91
CA LEU A 69 12.64 -5.28 0.01
C LEU A 69 12.16 -5.25 1.47
N GLU A 70 10.86 -5.03 1.69
CA GLU A 70 10.23 -4.98 3.02
C GLU A 70 10.06 -6.38 3.63
N GLU A 71 9.69 -7.37 2.82
CA GLU A 71 9.50 -8.77 3.26
C GLU A 71 10.81 -9.39 3.76
N SER A 72 11.95 -9.01 3.15
CA SER A 72 13.29 -9.45 3.58
C SER A 72 13.73 -8.86 4.92
N MET A 73 13.01 -7.85 5.43
CA MET A 73 13.27 -7.16 6.69
C MET A 73 12.30 -7.56 7.81
N HIS A 74 11.45 -8.58 7.62
CA HIS A 74 10.56 -9.04 8.68
C HIS A 74 11.37 -9.69 9.83
N ARG A 75 11.73 -8.87 10.83
CA ARG A 75 11.80 -9.35 12.21
C ARG A 75 10.42 -9.93 12.51
N PRO A 76 10.29 -11.18 12.97
CA PRO A 76 8.98 -11.75 13.27
C PRO A 76 8.23 -10.80 14.19
N GLU A 77 7.12 -10.25 13.71
CA GLU A 77 6.20 -9.55 14.60
C GLU A 77 5.64 -10.59 15.56
N LYS A 78 5.82 -10.34 16.86
CA LYS A 78 5.29 -11.19 17.93
C LYS A 78 3.78 -11.33 17.67
N PRO A 79 3.23 -12.55 17.50
CA PRO A 79 1.81 -12.71 17.30
C PRO A 79 1.07 -12.07 18.48
N ALA A 80 0.04 -11.28 18.18
CA ALA A 80 -0.84 -10.75 19.19
C ALA A 80 -1.46 -11.92 19.96
N GLU A 81 -1.15 -12.01 21.27
CA GLU A 81 -1.77 -12.95 22.21
C GLU A 81 -3.29 -12.71 22.18
N THR A 82 -4.00 -13.56 21.44
CA THR A 82 -5.45 -13.65 21.51
C THR A 82 -5.78 -14.50 22.72
N GLN A 83 -6.20 -13.84 23.79
CA GLN A 83 -6.81 -14.47 24.95
C GLN A 83 -8.16 -15.08 24.53
N GLN A 84 -8.23 -16.41 24.54
CA GLN A 84 -9.46 -17.16 24.77
C GLN A 84 -9.05 -18.56 25.24
N GLU A 85 -9.08 -18.72 26.57
CA GLU A 85 -9.33 -20.02 27.19
C GLU A 85 -10.61 -20.62 26.58
N GLU A 86 -10.65 -21.94 26.42
CA GLU A 86 -11.65 -22.82 27.05
C GLU A 86 -11.32 -24.29 26.72
N LEU A 87 -10.97 -25.01 27.80
CA LEU A 87 -11.32 -26.38 28.15
C LEU A 87 -11.01 -27.55 27.20
N SER A 88 -10.04 -28.36 27.64
CA SER A 88 -10.16 -29.82 27.57
C SER A 88 -9.52 -30.49 28.78
N GLY A 89 -10.34 -31.16 29.59
CA GLY A 89 -9.95 -32.39 30.30
C GLY A 89 -9.53 -32.27 31.76
N GLY A 90 -10.46 -32.53 32.70
CA GLY A 90 -10.12 -32.63 34.13
C GLY A 90 -11.26 -33.07 35.07
N ILE A 91 -11.86 -34.24 34.80
CA ILE A 91 -12.47 -35.23 35.73
C ILE A 91 -13.05 -34.76 37.10
N GLN A 92 -14.39 -34.85 37.16
CA GLN A 92 -15.30 -35.40 38.19
C GLN A 92 -15.30 -34.94 39.67
N GLN A 93 -16.46 -34.36 40.03
CA GLN A 93 -17.36 -34.65 41.15
C GLN A 93 -16.82 -34.88 42.57
N SER A 94 -17.22 -34.00 43.49
CA SER A 94 -18.14 -34.34 44.60
C SER A 94 -18.71 -33.06 45.24
N PHE A 95 -20.00 -33.10 45.56
CA PHE A 95 -20.76 -32.02 46.22
C PHE A 95 -21.35 -32.59 47.51
N SER A 96 -20.96 -32.04 48.66
CA SER A 96 -21.52 -32.20 50.02
C SER A 96 -20.50 -31.53 50.97
N GLU A 97 -20.74 -30.55 51.84
CA GLU A 97 -21.89 -30.03 52.60
C GLU A 97 -21.46 -28.62 53.13
N ILE A 98 -22.29 -27.58 53.03
CA ILE A 98 -23.09 -26.91 54.11
C ILE A 98 -22.29 -25.97 55.03
N HIS A 99 -22.79 -24.71 55.11
CA HIS A 99 -22.78 -23.72 56.21
C HIS A 99 -21.71 -23.87 57.32
N GLU A 100 -20.94 -22.84 57.65
CA GLU A 100 -21.41 -21.56 58.23
C GLU A 100 -20.37 -20.44 58.05
#